data_AF-A0A6V7TYA4-F1
#
_entry.id   AF-A0A6V7TYA4-F1
#
_cell.length_a   1.000
_cell.length_b   1.000
_cell.length_c   1.000
_cell.angle_alpha   90.00
_cell.angle_beta   90.00
_cell.angle_gamma   90.00
#
_symmetry.space_group_name_H-M   'P 1'
#
loop_
_entity.id
_entity.type
_entity.pdbx_description
1 polymer ?
#
loop_
_entity_poly.entity_id
_entity_poly.type
_entity_poly.pdbx_seq_one_letter_code
_entity_poly.pdbx_strand_id
1 'polypeptide(L)'
;MAIFRHIIQNCFQNLRYFGTPELNFCRHKSFWCNNRGKETPKFFDGFELEKLFVDENVQKLLKSLCGFDLNRLYSWRLINSPSRRHYALMTDNMYKEFLSKMASKAQYFLQFVPLKEPRPNKAETLSVDSDIAGHDPSKIIFVDISHDSTERDRAIVVREPNGRLRTALPEEHFRMNRIFFDKPDRPVREPPLFHLHSDSDGQIVCGDILLQTLARDEHEFVLDWACNFYEPDDHKFVELCKCIFENTIKEQKLSVLHSTRHFGTLAFYMLINNYYFELIEFFAQNQNISGVANTIRLLRIIYPNWTTTIPSNFSDLDVLKEYLNQIEQQINDNKELKQHSSSNIHLKGDEYEKTKILISLLNNLLKSGEKKRRQTAV
;
A
#
# COMPACT_ATOMS: atom_id res chain seq x y z
N MET A 1 -13.72 -27.35 42.68
CA MET A 1 -14.45 -26.06 42.70
C MET A 1 -13.58 -25.05 43.43
N ALA A 2 -13.24 -23.96 42.74
CA ALA A 2 -12.51 -22.78 43.24
C ALA A 2 -11.10 -23.02 43.83
N ILE A 3 -10.06 -22.63 43.07
CA ILE A 3 -8.76 -22.06 43.53
C ILE A 3 -7.77 -21.87 42.35
N PHE A 4 -8.04 -22.39 41.15
CA PHE A 4 -7.15 -22.20 39.97
C PHE A 4 -7.58 -21.07 39.00
N ARG A 5 -8.05 -19.93 39.51
CA ARG A 5 -8.46 -18.77 38.68
C ARG A 5 -7.84 -17.42 39.07
N HIS A 6 -6.80 -17.38 39.91
CA HIS A 6 -6.32 -16.11 40.48
C HIS A 6 -4.83 -15.77 40.27
N ILE A 7 -4.13 -16.42 39.32
CA ILE A 7 -2.69 -16.17 39.07
C ILE A 7 -2.38 -15.62 37.66
N ILE A 8 -3.39 -15.32 36.83
CA ILE A 8 -3.16 -14.70 35.49
C ILE A 8 -3.75 -13.28 35.41
N GLN A 9 -3.63 -12.49 36.49
CA GLN A 9 -4.20 -11.13 36.49
C GLN A 9 -3.34 -10.04 37.13
N ASN A 10 -2.04 -10.27 37.40
CA ASN A 10 -1.19 -9.29 38.08
C ASN A 10 0.23 -9.12 37.50
N CYS A 11 0.36 -9.01 36.17
CA CYS A 11 1.59 -8.49 35.54
C CYS A 11 1.31 -7.40 34.48
N PHE A 12 0.23 -6.64 34.66
CA PHE A 12 -0.04 -5.41 33.92
C PHE A 12 -0.28 -4.29 34.93
N GLN A 13 0.80 -3.74 35.47
CA GLN A 13 0.84 -2.40 36.06
C GLN A 13 2.26 -2.17 36.60
N ASN A 14 3.04 -1.37 35.87
CA ASN A 14 3.85 -0.25 36.39
C ASN A 14 4.84 0.21 35.33
N LEU A 15 4.47 1.28 34.62
CA LEU A 15 5.32 2.45 34.31
C LEU A 15 4.45 3.51 33.61
N ARG A 16 3.67 4.19 34.45
CA ARG A 16 3.12 5.55 34.29
C ARG A 16 4.27 6.53 34.67
N TYR A 17 4.49 7.76 34.19
CA TYR A 17 3.78 8.78 33.42
C TYR A 17 4.86 9.84 33.06
N PHE A 18 4.76 10.51 31.91
CA PHE A 18 4.94 11.97 31.82
C PHE A 18 3.98 12.49 30.75
N GLY A 19 3.00 13.27 31.19
CA GLY A 19 1.83 13.67 30.40
C GLY A 19 1.95 15.05 29.76
N THR A 20 1.08 15.28 28.77
CA THR A 20 0.49 16.58 28.39
C THR A 20 -0.88 16.31 27.75
N PRO A 21 -1.80 17.29 27.71
CA PRO A 21 -3.23 17.08 27.93
C PRO A 21 -3.95 16.48 26.72
N GLU A 22 -4.79 15.49 27.00
CA GLU A 22 -5.65 14.81 26.03
C GLU A 22 -6.74 15.77 25.53
N LEU A 23 -6.52 16.37 24.36
CA LEU A 23 -7.59 16.76 23.47
C LEU A 23 -8.21 15.47 22.92
N ASN A 24 -9.39 15.12 23.42
CA ASN A 24 -10.23 14.04 22.91
C ASN A 24 -10.64 14.32 21.45
N PHE A 25 -9.81 13.91 20.51
CA PHE A 25 -10.21 13.64 19.13
C PHE A 25 -10.28 12.12 18.96
N CYS A 26 -11.47 11.60 18.68
CA CYS A 26 -11.67 10.20 18.32
C CYS A 26 -10.95 9.90 16.99
N ARG A 27 -9.64 9.61 17.04
CA ARG A 27 -8.83 9.24 15.86
C ARG A 27 -9.22 7.84 15.42
N HIS A 28 -9.94 7.74 14.30
CA HIS A 28 -10.30 6.45 13.71
C HIS A 28 -9.03 5.83 13.11
N LYS A 29 -8.83 4.53 13.31
CA LYS A 29 -7.68 3.81 12.74
C LYS A 29 -7.77 3.82 11.21
N SER A 30 -6.69 4.21 10.53
CA SER A 30 -6.56 4.09 9.07
C SER A 30 -6.94 2.70 8.59
N PHE A 31 -7.73 2.62 7.51
CA PHE A 31 -8.09 1.34 6.93
C PHE A 31 -6.84 0.62 6.41
N TRP A 32 -5.82 1.32 5.90
CA TRP A 32 -4.59 0.74 5.34
C TRP A 32 -3.68 0.02 6.36
N CYS A 33 -3.92 0.20 7.66
CA CYS A 33 -3.14 -0.43 8.73
C CYS A 33 -3.74 -1.78 9.16
N ASN A 34 -2.93 -2.84 9.09
CA ASN A 34 -3.30 -4.17 9.57
C ASN A 34 -3.39 -4.21 11.10
N ASN A 35 -4.28 -5.06 11.61
CA ASN A 35 -4.47 -5.31 13.06
C ASN A 35 -3.58 -6.44 13.60
N ARG A 36 -2.73 -7.05 12.75
CA ARG A 36 -1.95 -8.24 13.11
C ARG A 36 -0.58 -7.84 13.66
N GLY A 37 -0.45 -7.79 14.99
CA GLY A 37 0.87 -7.71 15.65
C GLY A 37 0.88 -6.90 16.94
N LYS A 38 1.48 -7.47 17.99
CA LYS A 38 1.50 -6.95 19.38
C LYS A 38 2.61 -5.93 19.67
N GLU A 39 3.30 -5.41 18.66
CA GLU A 39 4.37 -4.43 18.88
C GLU A 39 3.91 -3.05 18.41
N THR A 40 4.07 -2.09 19.32
CA THR A 40 3.40 -0.78 19.38
C THR A 40 3.24 -0.11 18.00
N PRO A 41 2.07 -0.18 17.36
CA PRO A 41 1.84 0.58 16.16
C PRO A 41 1.49 2.01 16.57
N LYS A 42 2.18 2.99 16.01
CA LYS A 42 1.61 4.34 15.97
C LYS A 42 0.24 4.22 15.30
N PHE A 43 -0.80 4.69 16.00
CA PHE A 43 -2.12 4.84 15.42
C PHE A 43 -2.03 6.00 14.43
N PHE A 44 -1.78 5.69 13.15
CA PHE A 44 -1.94 6.68 12.10
C PHE A 44 -3.43 6.97 11.95
N ASP A 45 -3.78 8.25 12.12
CA ASP A 45 -5.04 8.74 11.59
C ASP A 45 -4.97 8.69 10.06
N GLY A 46 -6.07 8.33 9.41
CA GLY A 46 -6.09 8.14 7.96
C GLY A 46 -5.65 9.39 7.19
N PHE A 47 -6.05 10.58 7.67
CA PHE A 47 -5.64 11.86 7.08
C PHE A 47 -4.15 12.15 7.21
N GLU A 48 -3.53 11.78 8.35
CA GLU A 48 -2.09 11.92 8.54
C GLU A 48 -1.32 11.04 7.57
N LEU A 49 -1.85 9.85 7.27
CA LEU A 49 -1.25 8.90 6.34
C LEU A 49 -1.32 9.37 4.88
N GLU A 50 -2.47 9.86 4.44
CA GLU A 50 -2.61 10.46 3.10
C GLU A 50 -1.64 11.63 2.90
N LYS A 51 -1.56 12.51 3.90
CA LYS A 51 -0.64 13.66 3.87
C LYS A 51 0.80 13.20 3.77
N LEU A 52 1.19 12.22 4.56
CA LEU A 52 2.54 11.66 4.55
C LEU A 52 2.89 11.04 3.18
N PHE A 53 1.92 10.39 2.53
CA PHE A 53 2.13 9.85 1.20
C PHE A 53 2.36 10.95 0.16
N VAL A 54 1.64 12.08 0.26
CA VAL A 54 1.74 13.20 -0.69
C VAL A 54 3.01 14.03 -0.50
N ASP A 55 3.64 13.99 0.68
CA ASP A 55 4.86 14.75 0.98
C ASP A 55 5.97 14.56 -0.08
N GLU A 56 6.56 15.67 -0.53
CA GLU A 56 7.53 15.67 -1.62
C GLU A 56 8.78 14.82 -1.32
N ASN A 57 9.23 14.83 -0.07
CA ASN A 57 10.39 14.06 0.36
C ASN A 57 10.12 12.56 0.31
N VAL A 58 8.92 12.14 0.72
CA VAL A 58 8.47 10.74 0.66
C VAL A 58 8.33 10.33 -0.80
N GLN A 59 7.71 11.15 -1.64
CA GLN A 59 7.55 10.89 -3.07
C GLN A 59 8.90 10.77 -3.81
N LYS A 60 9.90 11.61 -3.48
CA LYS A 60 11.25 11.49 -4.05
C LYS A 60 11.90 10.15 -3.70
N LEU A 61 11.80 9.73 -2.44
CA LEU A 61 12.35 8.45 -1.98
C LEU A 61 11.61 7.27 -2.61
N LEU A 62 10.27 7.29 -2.64
CA LEU A 62 9.46 6.24 -3.28
C LEU A 62 9.74 6.12 -4.78
N LYS A 63 9.91 7.24 -5.51
CA LYS A 63 10.33 7.24 -6.91
C LYS A 63 11.71 6.62 -7.10
N SER A 64 12.64 6.90 -6.19
CA SER A 64 13.96 6.26 -6.20
C SER A 64 13.89 4.75 -5.93
N LEU A 65 12.98 4.31 -5.06
CA LEU A 65 12.76 2.88 -4.76
C LEU A 65 12.11 2.13 -5.93
N CYS A 66 11.17 2.76 -6.63
CA CYS A 66 10.46 2.17 -7.76
C CYS A 66 11.38 1.85 -8.94
N GLY A 67 12.47 2.61 -9.07
CA GLY A 67 13.36 2.52 -10.21
C GLY A 67 12.70 3.06 -11.49
N PHE A 68 13.44 2.98 -12.59
CA PHE A 68 12.99 3.51 -13.87
C PHE A 68 13.50 2.59 -14.99
N ASP A 69 12.62 1.71 -15.47
CA ASP A 69 12.91 0.81 -16.58
C ASP A 69 12.02 1.13 -17.79
N LEU A 70 12.63 1.66 -18.85
CA LEU A 70 11.94 2.03 -20.08
C LEU A 70 11.36 0.82 -20.82
N ASN A 71 12.07 -0.31 -20.81
CA ASN A 71 11.62 -1.51 -21.52
C ASN A 71 10.33 -2.03 -20.88
N ARG A 72 10.29 -1.99 -19.55
CA ARG A 72 9.11 -2.36 -18.79
C ARG A 72 7.94 -1.40 -19.02
N LEU A 73 8.16 -0.10 -18.93
CA LEU A 73 7.10 0.90 -19.10
C LEU A 73 6.49 0.91 -20.51
N TYR A 74 7.30 0.64 -21.53
CA TYR A 74 6.86 0.51 -22.92
C TYR A 74 6.72 -0.96 -23.36
N SER A 75 6.44 -1.86 -22.41
CA SER A 75 6.19 -3.26 -22.72
C SER A 75 5.08 -3.41 -23.74
N TRP A 76 5.16 -4.46 -24.54
CA TRP A 76 4.12 -4.77 -25.50
C TRP A 76 2.79 -5.01 -24.79
N ARG A 77 1.74 -4.33 -25.25
CA ARG A 77 0.36 -4.48 -24.77
C ARG A 77 -0.53 -4.91 -25.93
N LEU A 78 -1.53 -5.73 -25.62
CA LEU A 78 -2.59 -6.08 -26.55
C LEU A 78 -3.48 -4.84 -26.74
N ILE A 79 -3.61 -4.39 -27.98
CA ILE A 79 -4.44 -3.24 -28.38
C ILE A 79 -5.44 -3.76 -29.42
N ASN A 80 -6.70 -3.37 -29.30
CA ASN A 80 -7.78 -3.80 -30.21
C ASN A 80 -7.48 -3.44 -31.68
N SER A 81 -6.78 -2.33 -31.91
CA SER A 81 -6.44 -1.78 -33.23
C SER A 81 -4.94 -1.47 -33.34
N PRO A 82 -4.08 -2.46 -33.62
CA PRO A 82 -2.65 -2.22 -33.76
C PRO A 82 -2.35 -1.37 -34.99
N SER A 83 -1.55 -0.32 -34.82
CA SER A 83 -1.06 0.50 -35.94
C SER A 83 0.19 -0.11 -36.58
N ARG A 84 0.43 0.25 -37.85
CA ARG A 84 1.66 -0.18 -38.55
C ARG A 84 2.88 0.44 -37.87
N ARG A 85 3.95 -0.35 -37.72
CA ARG A 85 5.24 0.13 -37.19
C ARG A 85 5.82 1.19 -38.13
N HIS A 86 6.25 2.31 -37.56
CA HIS A 86 6.91 3.40 -38.28
C HIS A 86 8.43 3.28 -38.08
N TYR A 87 9.17 3.27 -39.18
CA TYR A 87 10.64 3.23 -39.16
C TYR A 87 11.16 4.59 -39.62
N ALA A 88 12.15 5.13 -38.91
CA ALA A 88 12.78 6.40 -39.24
C ALA A 88 14.30 6.26 -39.14
N LEU A 89 15.02 6.85 -40.10
CA LEU A 89 16.47 6.99 -40.03
C LEU A 89 16.81 8.21 -39.16
N MET A 90 17.65 8.02 -38.15
CA MET A 90 18.00 9.06 -37.18
C MET A 90 19.51 9.21 -37.07
N THR A 91 19.98 10.44 -36.85
CA THR A 91 21.36 10.68 -36.42
C THR A 91 21.49 10.38 -34.92
N ASP A 92 22.71 10.21 -34.43
CA ASP A 92 22.96 9.92 -33.00
C ASP A 92 22.39 10.99 -32.06
N ASN A 93 22.46 12.26 -32.47
CA ASN A 93 21.90 13.38 -31.70
C ASN A 93 20.37 13.30 -31.65
N MET A 94 19.72 13.03 -32.79
CA MET A 94 18.27 12.83 -32.83
C MET A 94 17.82 11.64 -32.00
N TYR A 95 18.59 10.55 -32.01
CA TYR A 95 18.31 9.37 -31.20
C TYR A 95 18.41 9.67 -29.70
N LYS A 96 19.45 10.40 -29.26
CA LYS A 96 19.58 10.82 -27.85
C LYS A 96 18.42 11.72 -27.40
N GLU A 97 18.05 12.70 -28.22
CA GLU A 97 16.89 13.56 -27.93
C GLU A 97 15.57 12.77 -27.89
N PHE A 98 15.43 11.76 -28.75
CA PHE A 98 14.27 10.89 -28.75
C PHE A 98 14.20 10.07 -27.45
N LEU A 99 15.33 9.50 -27.01
CA LEU A 99 15.41 8.80 -25.73
C LEU A 99 15.09 9.71 -24.55
N SER A 100 15.58 10.96 -24.53
CA SER A 100 15.24 11.90 -23.46
C SER A 100 13.74 12.24 -23.45
N LYS A 101 13.14 12.44 -24.63
CA LYS A 101 11.68 12.65 -24.76
C LYS A 101 10.88 11.43 -24.30
N MET A 102 11.31 10.23 -24.65
CA MET A 102 10.71 8.98 -24.18
C MET A 102 10.80 8.85 -22.66
N ALA A 103 11.93 9.21 -22.07
CA ALA A 103 12.12 9.19 -20.63
C ALA A 103 11.22 10.19 -19.91
N SER A 104 11.10 11.43 -20.40
CA SER A 104 10.17 12.41 -19.84
C SER A 104 8.72 11.95 -19.94
N LYS A 105 8.32 11.32 -21.05
CA LYS A 105 6.97 10.73 -21.20
C LYS A 105 6.74 9.58 -20.23
N ALA A 106 7.73 8.70 -20.07
CA ALA A 106 7.66 7.56 -19.17
C ALA A 106 7.50 7.95 -17.70
N GLN A 107 8.03 9.11 -17.28
CA GLN A 107 7.80 9.62 -15.92
C GLN A 107 6.32 9.86 -15.62
N TYR A 108 5.50 10.24 -16.61
CA TYR A 108 4.06 10.40 -16.42
C TYR A 108 3.35 9.06 -16.20
N PHE A 109 3.80 7.98 -16.85
CA PHE A 109 3.26 6.64 -16.62
C PHE A 109 3.56 6.11 -15.20
N LEU A 110 4.67 6.57 -14.60
CA LEU A 110 5.07 6.18 -13.25
C LEU A 110 4.43 7.01 -12.14
N GLN A 111 3.41 7.82 -12.45
CA GLN A 111 2.67 8.54 -11.42
C GLN A 111 1.93 7.54 -10.52
N PHE A 112 2.33 7.51 -9.24
CA PHE A 112 1.76 6.58 -8.27
C PHE A 112 0.27 6.75 -8.10
N VAL A 113 -0.40 5.63 -7.84
CA VAL A 113 -1.81 5.61 -7.47
C VAL A 113 -1.96 6.30 -6.11
N PRO A 114 -2.85 7.31 -5.99
CA PRO A 114 -3.02 8.02 -4.73
C PRO A 114 -3.53 7.06 -3.66
N LEU A 115 -2.88 7.07 -2.49
CA LEU A 115 -3.37 6.39 -1.31
C LEU A 115 -4.46 7.26 -0.66
N LYS A 116 -5.68 6.74 -0.59
CA LYS A 116 -6.83 7.41 0.05
C LYS A 116 -7.51 6.48 1.03
N GLU A 117 -8.02 7.05 2.10
CA GLU A 117 -8.92 6.36 3.00
C GLU A 117 -10.28 6.13 2.33
N PRO A 118 -10.92 5.00 2.63
CA PRO A 118 -12.20 4.68 2.05
C PRO A 118 -13.28 5.63 2.59
N ARG A 119 -14.11 6.14 1.68
CA ARG A 119 -15.21 7.03 2.03
C ARG A 119 -16.27 6.32 2.88
N PRO A 120 -16.88 6.98 3.87
CA PRO A 120 -17.84 6.33 4.76
C PRO A 120 -19.05 5.81 3.98
N ASN A 121 -19.40 4.54 4.20
CA ASN A 121 -20.61 3.95 3.64
C ASN A 121 -21.86 4.34 4.44
N LYS A 122 -22.22 5.63 4.38
CA LYS A 122 -23.37 6.20 5.10
C LYS A 122 -24.26 6.96 4.13
N ALA A 123 -25.56 6.82 4.31
CA ALA A 123 -26.57 7.60 3.61
C ALA A 123 -27.27 8.54 4.60
N GLU A 124 -27.47 9.78 4.18
CA GLU A 124 -28.13 10.81 4.95
C GLU A 124 -29.63 10.80 4.65
N THR A 125 -30.46 10.91 5.68
CA THR A 125 -31.91 11.02 5.51
C THR A 125 -32.28 12.46 5.22
N LEU A 126 -33.01 12.68 4.13
CA LEU A 126 -33.52 14.00 3.75
C LEU A 126 -34.93 14.22 4.29
N SER A 127 -35.82 13.23 4.14
CA SER A 127 -37.19 13.28 4.65
C SER A 127 -37.74 11.90 4.99
N VAL A 128 -38.81 11.85 5.79
CA VAL A 128 -39.55 10.63 6.11
C VAL A 128 -41.03 10.93 5.98
N ASP A 129 -41.67 10.33 4.98
CA ASP A 129 -43.08 10.57 4.65
C ASP A 129 -43.86 9.27 4.92
N SER A 130 -44.58 9.20 6.04
CA SER A 130 -45.29 7.99 6.48
C SER A 130 -46.47 7.62 5.57
N ASP A 131 -47.08 8.60 4.92
CA ASP A 131 -48.32 8.42 4.15
C ASP A 131 -48.09 7.65 2.84
N ILE A 132 -46.84 7.64 2.36
CA ILE A 132 -46.41 6.98 1.12
C ILE A 132 -45.75 5.63 1.46
N ALA A 133 -45.60 5.29 2.75
CA ALA A 133 -45.00 4.03 3.16
C ALA A 133 -45.85 2.84 2.67
N GLY A 134 -45.21 1.92 1.95
CA GLY A 134 -45.87 0.74 1.38
C GLY A 134 -46.62 0.99 0.06
N HIS A 135 -46.54 2.20 -0.53
CA HIS A 135 -47.11 2.46 -1.86
C HIS A 135 -46.39 1.66 -2.96
N ASP A 136 -45.06 1.72 -2.97
CA ASP A 136 -44.22 1.02 -3.95
C ASP A 136 -43.50 -0.18 -3.32
N PRO A 137 -43.43 -1.34 -4.00
CA PRO A 137 -42.78 -2.54 -3.47
C PRO A 137 -41.24 -2.48 -3.53
N SER A 138 -40.67 -1.56 -4.31
CA SER A 138 -39.23 -1.43 -4.53
C SER A 138 -38.76 0.01 -4.35
N LYS A 139 -37.49 0.18 -4.01
CA LYS A 139 -36.88 1.52 -3.93
C LYS A 139 -36.85 2.21 -5.30
N ILE A 140 -37.10 3.51 -5.31
CA ILE A 140 -37.04 4.37 -6.50
C ILE A 140 -35.80 5.26 -6.38
N ILE A 141 -35.01 5.35 -7.44
CA ILE A 141 -33.79 6.16 -7.47
C ILE A 141 -34.00 7.33 -8.42
N PHE A 142 -33.81 8.55 -7.91
CA PHE A 142 -33.86 9.77 -8.70
C PHE A 142 -32.42 10.26 -8.92
N VAL A 143 -32.09 10.53 -10.18
CA VAL A 143 -30.76 10.96 -10.61
C VAL A 143 -30.92 12.30 -11.32
N ASP A 144 -30.20 13.31 -10.87
CA ASP A 144 -30.04 14.55 -11.62
C ASP A 144 -29.13 14.30 -12.84
N ILE A 145 -29.64 14.54 -14.05
CA ILE A 145 -28.91 14.34 -15.32
C ILE A 145 -28.37 15.65 -15.91
N SER A 146 -28.34 16.73 -15.13
CA SER A 146 -27.78 18.01 -15.55
C SER A 146 -26.32 17.88 -16.00
N HIS A 147 -25.94 18.62 -17.05
CA HIS A 147 -24.60 18.53 -17.64
C HIS A 147 -23.53 19.23 -16.78
N ASP A 148 -23.92 20.26 -16.03
CA ASP A 148 -23.00 21.10 -15.26
C ASP A 148 -22.50 20.43 -13.96
N SER A 149 -23.07 19.29 -13.57
CA SER A 149 -22.67 18.57 -12.36
C SER A 149 -21.55 17.55 -12.64
N THR A 150 -20.55 17.54 -11.77
CA THR A 150 -19.48 16.53 -11.82
C THR A 150 -19.98 15.17 -11.37
N GLU A 151 -19.26 14.09 -11.68
CA GLU A 151 -19.59 12.75 -11.19
C GLU A 151 -19.72 12.69 -9.66
N ARG A 152 -18.95 13.47 -8.91
CA ARG A 152 -18.96 13.47 -7.44
C ARG A 152 -20.07 14.32 -6.86
N ASP A 153 -20.33 15.49 -7.45
CA ASP A 153 -21.28 16.47 -6.90
C ASP A 153 -22.73 16.20 -7.34
N ARG A 154 -22.95 15.22 -8.23
CA ARG A 154 -24.27 14.89 -8.76
C ARG A 154 -25.23 14.43 -7.66
N ALA A 155 -26.39 15.05 -7.61
CA ALA A 155 -27.45 14.71 -6.67
C ALA A 155 -28.14 13.40 -7.08
N ILE A 156 -28.02 12.39 -6.22
CA ILE A 156 -28.72 11.12 -6.37
C ILE A 156 -29.41 10.78 -5.05
N VAL A 157 -30.73 10.61 -5.13
CA VAL A 157 -31.57 10.34 -3.97
C VAL A 157 -32.36 9.06 -4.17
N VAL A 158 -32.58 8.34 -3.08
CA VAL A 158 -33.25 7.05 -3.05
C VAL A 158 -34.46 7.17 -2.15
N ARG A 159 -35.62 6.85 -2.70
CA ARG A 159 -36.87 6.67 -1.95
C ARG A 159 -37.02 5.20 -1.62
N GLU A 160 -36.95 4.90 -0.32
CA GLU A 160 -37.18 3.55 0.21
C GLU A 160 -38.68 3.25 0.31
N PRO A 161 -39.10 1.96 0.25
CA PRO A 161 -40.51 1.56 0.39
C PRO A 161 -41.12 1.97 1.74
N ASN A 162 -40.29 2.21 2.75
CA ASN A 162 -40.71 2.67 4.09
C ASN A 162 -41.08 4.17 4.12
N GLY A 163 -41.14 4.86 2.97
CA GLY A 163 -41.44 6.29 2.89
C GLY A 163 -40.24 7.22 3.17
N ARG A 164 -39.05 6.67 3.43
CA ARG A 164 -37.82 7.43 3.72
C ARG A 164 -37.14 7.90 2.42
N LEU A 165 -36.85 9.20 2.31
CA LEU A 165 -35.96 9.76 1.29
C LEU A 165 -34.56 9.90 1.86
N ARG A 166 -33.57 9.33 1.20
CA ARG A 166 -32.16 9.42 1.60
C ARG A 166 -31.27 9.73 0.42
N THR A 167 -30.05 10.18 0.69
CA THR A 167 -28.99 10.21 -0.33
C THR A 167 -28.59 8.79 -0.72
N ALA A 168 -28.08 8.63 -1.95
CA ALA A 168 -27.59 7.34 -2.42
C ALA A 168 -26.36 6.89 -1.63
N LEU A 169 -26.25 5.58 -1.41
CA LEU A 169 -25.01 4.98 -0.93
C LEU A 169 -23.92 5.18 -1.98
N PRO A 170 -22.62 5.21 -1.61
CA PRO A 170 -21.56 5.47 -2.58
C PRO A 170 -21.51 4.45 -3.75
N GLU A 171 -21.82 3.18 -3.50
CA GLU A 171 -21.95 2.15 -4.55
C GLU A 171 -23.16 2.42 -5.46
N GLU A 172 -24.31 2.81 -4.90
CA GLU A 172 -25.50 3.17 -5.67
C GLU A 172 -25.22 4.38 -6.55
N HIS A 173 -24.57 5.39 -5.99
CA HIS A 173 -24.20 6.63 -6.66
C HIS A 173 -23.28 6.35 -7.87
N PHE A 174 -22.20 5.60 -7.63
CA PHE A 174 -21.26 5.20 -8.68
C PHE A 174 -21.95 4.37 -9.79
N ARG A 175 -22.81 3.43 -9.41
CA ARG A 175 -23.54 2.58 -10.36
C ARG A 175 -24.52 3.40 -11.20
N MET A 176 -25.26 4.33 -10.59
CA MET A 176 -26.20 5.18 -11.30
C MET A 176 -25.50 6.14 -12.25
N ASN A 177 -24.41 6.77 -11.82
CA ASN A 177 -23.58 7.60 -12.70
C ASN A 177 -23.19 6.87 -13.98
N ARG A 178 -22.79 5.61 -13.86
CA ARG A 178 -22.35 4.77 -14.98
C ARG A 178 -23.47 4.31 -15.90
N ILE A 179 -24.71 4.23 -15.41
CA ILE A 179 -25.89 3.91 -16.23
C ILE A 179 -26.29 5.11 -17.08
N PHE A 180 -26.28 6.32 -16.50
CA PHE A 180 -26.70 7.53 -17.21
C PHE A 180 -25.57 8.18 -18.02
N PHE A 181 -24.32 8.05 -17.56
CA PHE A 181 -23.11 8.55 -18.22
C PHE A 181 -22.20 7.38 -18.55
N ASP A 182 -22.44 6.77 -19.71
CA ASP A 182 -21.72 5.57 -20.13
C ASP A 182 -20.22 5.86 -20.33
N LYS A 183 -19.41 4.90 -19.90
CA LYS A 183 -17.96 4.86 -20.09
C LYS A 183 -17.65 3.50 -20.70
N PRO A 184 -17.32 3.42 -22.01
CA PRO A 184 -17.26 2.15 -22.74
C PRO A 184 -16.27 1.16 -22.13
N ASP A 185 -15.15 1.65 -21.60
CA ASP A 185 -14.09 0.82 -21.01
C ASP A 185 -14.35 0.45 -19.53
N ARG A 186 -15.54 0.80 -19.03
CA ARG A 186 -15.92 0.67 -17.62
C ARG A 186 -17.36 0.10 -17.60
N PRO A 187 -17.55 -1.24 -17.52
CA PRO A 187 -18.89 -1.91 -17.51
C PRO A 187 -19.67 -1.83 -16.18
N VAL A 188 -20.97 -1.52 -16.16
CA VAL A 188 -21.75 -1.27 -14.91
C VAL A 188 -21.59 -2.34 -13.82
N ARG A 189 -21.54 -3.62 -14.21
CA ARG A 189 -21.35 -4.73 -13.28
C ARG A 189 -19.88 -4.97 -12.99
N GLU A 190 -19.60 -5.28 -11.74
CA GLU A 190 -18.27 -5.68 -11.29
C GLU A 190 -17.78 -6.94 -12.01
N PRO A 191 -16.57 -6.94 -12.58
CA PRO A 191 -15.94 -8.13 -13.14
C PRO A 191 -15.75 -9.22 -12.08
N PRO A 192 -15.94 -10.51 -12.42
CA PRO A 192 -15.70 -11.63 -11.50
C PRO A 192 -14.28 -11.70 -10.96
N LEU A 193 -13.30 -11.10 -11.66
CA LEU A 193 -11.91 -11.01 -11.24
C LEU A 193 -11.73 -10.24 -9.92
N PHE A 194 -12.63 -9.30 -9.61
CA PHE A 194 -12.54 -8.46 -8.41
C PHE A 194 -13.33 -9.03 -7.22
N HIS A 195 -14.04 -10.15 -7.40
CA HIS A 195 -14.76 -10.77 -6.31
C HIS A 195 -13.80 -11.28 -5.24
N LEU A 196 -13.94 -10.72 -4.04
CA LEU A 196 -13.26 -11.16 -2.83
C LEU A 196 -14.18 -12.08 -2.03
N HIS A 197 -13.60 -13.03 -1.31
CA HIS A 197 -14.33 -13.91 -0.40
C HIS A 197 -14.01 -13.56 1.04
N SER A 198 -14.98 -13.74 1.92
CA SER A 198 -14.75 -13.65 3.37
C SER A 198 -14.56 -15.05 3.92
N ASP A 199 -13.42 -15.28 4.56
CA ASP A 199 -13.14 -16.51 5.30
C ASP A 199 -14.06 -16.64 6.52
N SER A 200 -14.12 -17.85 7.09
CA SER A 200 -14.87 -18.15 8.32
C SER A 200 -14.53 -17.23 9.50
N ASP A 201 -13.31 -16.69 9.52
CA ASP A 201 -12.81 -15.78 10.56
C ASP A 201 -13.11 -14.29 10.25
N GLY A 202 -13.87 -14.01 9.17
CA GLY A 202 -14.19 -12.65 8.71
C GLY A 202 -13.03 -11.94 8.01
N GLN A 203 -11.98 -12.68 7.61
CA GLN A 203 -10.85 -12.13 6.86
C GLN A 203 -11.18 -12.09 5.37
N ILE A 204 -10.77 -11.02 4.70
CA ILE A 204 -10.95 -10.87 3.26
C ILE A 204 -9.81 -11.63 2.56
N VAL A 205 -10.19 -12.58 1.71
CA VAL A 205 -9.27 -13.41 0.93
C VAL A 205 -9.58 -13.25 -0.56
N CYS A 206 -8.54 -13.40 -1.36
CA CYS A 206 -8.60 -13.25 -2.81
C CYS A 206 -9.45 -14.39 -3.39
N GLY A 207 -10.36 -14.06 -4.31
CA GLY A 207 -11.17 -15.06 -4.99
C GLY A 207 -10.35 -16.02 -5.86
N ASP A 208 -10.90 -17.17 -6.20
CA ASP A 208 -10.18 -18.23 -6.94
C ASP A 208 -9.63 -17.74 -8.28
N ILE A 209 -10.43 -16.95 -9.02
CA ILE A 209 -10.03 -16.38 -10.31
C ILE A 209 -8.86 -15.41 -10.12
N LEU A 210 -8.92 -14.57 -9.09
CA LEU A 210 -7.85 -13.64 -8.77
C LEU A 210 -6.56 -14.39 -8.44
N LEU A 211 -6.62 -15.42 -7.58
CA LEU A 211 -5.45 -16.23 -7.23
C LEU A 211 -4.81 -16.89 -8.47
N GLN A 212 -5.61 -17.42 -9.41
CA GLN A 212 -5.09 -17.97 -10.66
C GLN A 212 -4.37 -16.91 -11.52
N THR A 213 -4.89 -15.69 -11.57
CA THR A 213 -4.27 -14.55 -12.26
C THR A 213 -2.97 -14.12 -11.58
N LEU A 214 -2.94 -14.06 -10.25
CA LEU A 214 -1.71 -13.72 -9.49
C LEU A 214 -0.64 -14.82 -9.63
N ALA A 215 -1.04 -16.09 -9.73
CA ALA A 215 -0.12 -17.19 -10.00
C ALA A 215 0.56 -17.08 -11.38
N ARG A 216 -0.08 -16.39 -12.34
CA ARG A 216 0.48 -16.07 -13.67
C ARG A 216 1.30 -14.78 -13.71
N ASP A 217 1.53 -14.17 -12.56
CA ASP A 217 2.26 -12.91 -12.41
C ASP A 217 1.58 -11.71 -13.08
N GLU A 218 0.27 -11.76 -13.29
CA GLU A 218 -0.50 -10.69 -13.94
C GLU A 218 -0.95 -9.59 -12.94
N HIS A 219 -0.14 -9.31 -11.90
CA HIS A 219 -0.48 -8.37 -10.83
C HIS A 219 -0.72 -6.93 -11.35
N GLU A 220 0.15 -6.46 -12.25
CA GLU A 220 0.05 -5.12 -12.87
C GLU A 220 -1.27 -4.98 -13.63
N PHE A 221 -1.68 -6.01 -14.37
CA PHE A 221 -2.93 -6.01 -15.14
C PHE A 221 -4.15 -5.85 -14.24
N VAL A 222 -4.23 -6.61 -13.15
CA VAL A 222 -5.36 -6.52 -12.21
C VAL A 222 -5.42 -5.13 -11.57
N LEU A 223 -4.28 -4.60 -11.12
CA LEU A 223 -4.22 -3.29 -10.45
C LEU A 223 -4.52 -2.14 -11.43
N ASP A 224 -4.04 -2.21 -12.67
CA ASP A 224 -4.36 -1.24 -13.72
C ASP A 224 -5.87 -1.28 -14.04
N TRP A 225 -6.46 -2.46 -14.15
CA TRP A 225 -7.90 -2.60 -14.39
C TRP A 225 -8.71 -2.10 -13.20
N ALA A 226 -8.28 -2.39 -11.97
CA ALA A 226 -8.90 -1.87 -10.75
C ALA A 226 -8.88 -0.34 -10.70
N CYS A 227 -7.76 0.30 -11.06
CA CYS A 227 -7.66 1.77 -11.16
C CYS A 227 -8.59 2.35 -12.23
N ASN A 228 -8.81 1.61 -13.32
CA ASN A 228 -9.75 2.03 -14.34
C ASN A 228 -11.21 1.79 -13.91
N PHE A 229 -11.49 0.77 -13.10
CA PHE A 229 -12.85 0.42 -12.70
C PHE A 229 -13.34 1.23 -11.49
N TYR A 230 -12.54 1.30 -10.42
CA TYR A 230 -12.91 1.91 -9.14
C TYR A 230 -12.42 3.35 -9.00
N GLU A 231 -12.96 4.03 -7.99
CA GLU A 231 -12.36 5.26 -7.45
C GLU A 231 -11.34 4.91 -6.35
N PRO A 232 -10.27 5.70 -6.16
CA PRO A 232 -9.22 5.39 -5.19
C PRO A 232 -9.68 5.41 -3.71
N ASP A 233 -10.79 6.09 -3.42
CA ASP A 233 -11.46 6.17 -2.11
C ASP A 233 -12.60 5.15 -1.95
N ASP A 234 -12.78 4.22 -2.89
CA ASP A 234 -13.77 3.15 -2.76
C ASP A 234 -13.27 2.04 -1.82
N HIS A 235 -14.14 1.55 -0.94
CA HIS A 235 -13.83 0.45 -0.02
C HIS A 235 -13.34 -0.80 -0.75
N LYS A 236 -14.04 -1.20 -1.82
CA LYS A 236 -13.68 -2.40 -2.60
C LYS A 236 -12.30 -2.28 -3.25
N PHE A 237 -11.94 -1.08 -3.70
CA PHE A 237 -10.62 -0.81 -4.29
C PHE A 237 -9.51 -1.03 -3.29
N VAL A 238 -9.66 -0.47 -2.09
CA VAL A 238 -8.65 -0.58 -1.03
C VAL A 238 -8.51 -2.04 -0.57
N GLU A 239 -9.63 -2.76 -0.40
CA GLU A 239 -9.63 -4.17 -0.05
C GLU A 239 -8.93 -5.04 -1.10
N LEU A 240 -9.22 -4.80 -2.38
CA LEU A 240 -8.58 -5.51 -3.49
C LEU A 240 -7.07 -5.23 -3.52
N CYS A 241 -6.65 -3.98 -3.39
CA CYS A 241 -5.23 -3.61 -3.36
C CYS A 241 -4.50 -4.31 -2.22
N LYS A 242 -5.07 -4.30 -1.01
CA LYS A 242 -4.49 -5.00 0.15
C LYS A 242 -4.35 -6.50 -0.10
N CYS A 243 -5.39 -7.15 -0.64
CA CYS A 243 -5.34 -8.58 -0.91
C CYS A 243 -4.20 -8.93 -1.88
N ILE A 244 -4.08 -8.16 -2.96
CA ILE A 244 -3.01 -8.33 -3.95
C ILE A 244 -1.64 -8.06 -3.31
N PHE A 245 -1.50 -7.01 -2.50
CA PHE A 245 -0.24 -6.67 -1.83
C PHE A 245 0.18 -7.74 -0.83
N GLU A 246 -0.73 -8.22 0.02
CA GLU A 246 -0.45 -9.30 0.97
C GLU A 246 -0.04 -10.58 0.25
N ASN A 247 -0.72 -10.96 -0.84
CA ASN A 247 -0.33 -12.13 -1.63
C ASN A 247 1.06 -11.95 -2.28
N THR A 248 1.32 -10.76 -2.82
CA THR A 248 2.61 -10.42 -3.44
C THR A 248 3.76 -10.51 -2.44
N ILE A 249 3.55 -10.01 -1.21
CA ILE A 249 4.54 -10.08 -0.12
C ILE A 249 4.74 -11.53 0.31
N LYS A 250 3.66 -12.30 0.49
CA LYS A 250 3.69 -13.71 0.90
C LYS A 250 4.44 -14.58 -0.12
N GLU A 251 4.23 -14.36 -1.41
CA GLU A 251 4.92 -15.07 -2.49
C GLU A 251 6.30 -14.47 -2.84
N GLN A 252 6.72 -13.38 -2.18
CA GLN A 252 7.95 -12.64 -2.47
C GLN A 252 8.09 -12.15 -3.93
N LYS A 253 6.97 -11.87 -4.60
CA LYS A 253 6.90 -11.47 -6.03
C LYS A 253 6.99 -9.96 -6.26
N LEU A 254 7.80 -9.26 -5.48
CA LEU A 254 7.95 -7.79 -5.56
C LEU A 254 8.53 -7.33 -6.91
N SER A 255 9.32 -8.18 -7.57
CA SER A 255 9.86 -7.91 -8.92
C SER A 255 8.76 -7.69 -9.96
N VAL A 256 7.58 -8.30 -9.78
CA VAL A 256 6.44 -8.19 -10.70
C VAL A 256 5.77 -6.82 -10.62
N LEU A 257 5.96 -6.07 -9.55
CA LEU A 257 5.45 -4.71 -9.46
C LEU A 257 6.55 -3.65 -9.51
N HIS A 258 7.83 -4.04 -9.44
CA HIS A 258 8.95 -3.11 -9.54
C HIS A 258 8.94 -2.34 -10.88
N SER A 259 9.21 -1.03 -10.84
CA SER A 259 9.13 -0.12 -11.99
C SER A 259 7.73 -0.02 -12.62
N THR A 260 6.67 -0.25 -11.83
CA THR A 260 5.28 0.09 -12.17
C THR A 260 4.75 1.20 -11.27
N ARG A 261 3.65 1.84 -11.67
CA ARG A 261 2.99 2.89 -10.87
C ARG A 261 2.42 2.41 -9.53
N HIS A 262 2.28 1.10 -9.33
CA HIS A 262 1.71 0.52 -8.12
C HIS A 262 2.78 0.28 -7.04
N PHE A 263 4.05 0.23 -7.43
CA PHE A 263 5.14 -0.08 -6.50
C PHE A 263 5.27 0.95 -5.38
N GLY A 264 5.05 2.24 -5.67
CA GLY A 264 5.12 3.28 -4.64
C GLY A 264 4.11 3.05 -3.52
N THR A 265 2.87 2.74 -3.89
CA THR A 265 1.79 2.43 -2.94
C THR A 265 2.05 1.13 -2.19
N LEU A 266 2.56 0.09 -2.88
CA LEU A 266 2.97 -1.18 -2.26
C LEU A 266 4.11 -0.98 -1.24
N ALA A 267 5.18 -0.30 -1.62
CA ALA A 267 6.33 -0.05 -0.74
C ALA A 267 5.90 0.76 0.49
N PHE A 268 5.04 1.77 0.31
CA PHE A 268 4.49 2.53 1.42
C PHE A 268 3.60 1.66 2.33
N TYR A 269 2.73 0.83 1.75
CA TYR A 269 1.92 -0.15 2.48
C TYR A 269 2.78 -1.12 3.31
N MET A 270 3.86 -1.63 2.74
CA MET A 270 4.81 -2.51 3.44
C MET A 270 5.42 -1.82 4.66
N LEU A 271 5.84 -0.56 4.54
CA LEU A 271 6.45 0.18 5.64
C LEU A 271 5.48 0.45 6.80
N ILE A 272 4.23 0.83 6.49
CA ILE A 272 3.19 1.10 7.51
C ILE A 272 2.81 -0.18 8.26
N ASN A 273 2.85 -1.32 7.58
CA ASN A 273 2.46 -2.62 8.13
C ASN A 273 3.64 -3.44 8.67
N ASN A 274 4.80 -2.81 8.88
CA ASN A 274 6.01 -3.44 9.41
C ASN A 274 6.65 -4.54 8.53
N TYR A 275 6.31 -4.61 7.24
CA TYR A 275 6.97 -5.47 6.24
C TYR A 275 8.24 -4.83 5.63
N TYR A 276 8.94 -4.00 6.41
CA TYR A 276 10.14 -3.31 5.91
C TYR A 276 11.31 -4.29 5.71
N PHE A 277 11.33 -5.40 6.43
CA PHE A 277 12.37 -6.43 6.31
C PHE A 277 12.35 -7.07 4.92
N GLU A 278 11.17 -7.47 4.43
CA GLU A 278 10.96 -8.08 3.12
C GLU A 278 11.35 -7.11 1.99
N LEU A 279 11.09 -5.81 2.18
CA LEU A 279 11.49 -4.79 1.21
C LEU A 279 13.01 -4.61 1.16
N ILE A 280 13.70 -4.60 2.31
CA ILE A 280 15.16 -4.53 2.36
C ILE A 280 15.77 -5.79 1.75
N GLU A 281 15.23 -6.97 2.05
CA GLU A 281 15.69 -8.24 1.49
C GLU A 281 15.64 -8.22 -0.05
N PHE A 282 14.53 -7.76 -0.63
CA PHE A 282 14.39 -7.63 -2.08
C PHE A 282 15.47 -6.74 -2.71
N PHE A 283 15.74 -5.56 -2.14
CA PHE A 283 16.80 -4.69 -2.66
C PHE A 283 18.20 -5.24 -2.40
N ALA A 284 18.40 -5.96 -1.31
CA ALA A 284 19.67 -6.59 -0.98
C ALA A 284 20.01 -7.73 -1.97
N GLN A 285 19.03 -8.56 -2.32
CA GLN A 285 19.18 -9.61 -3.34
C GLN A 285 19.53 -9.01 -4.71
N ASN A 286 18.94 -7.87 -5.06
CA ASN A 286 19.21 -7.13 -6.30
C ASN A 286 20.50 -6.27 -6.27
N GLN A 287 21.30 -6.35 -5.20
CA GLN A 287 22.52 -5.54 -5.01
C GLN A 287 22.30 -4.02 -5.10
N ASN A 288 21.09 -3.54 -4.76
CA ASN A 288 20.73 -2.13 -4.82
C ASN A 288 20.92 -1.44 -3.47
N ILE A 289 22.11 -0.87 -3.25
CA ILE A 289 22.47 -0.15 -2.02
C ILE A 289 21.56 1.07 -1.78
N SER A 290 21.27 1.83 -2.84
CA SER A 290 20.45 3.03 -2.73
C SER A 290 19.01 2.69 -2.34
N GLY A 291 18.48 1.57 -2.87
CA GLY A 291 17.19 1.01 -2.46
C GLY A 291 17.12 0.74 -0.97
N VAL A 292 18.10 0.03 -0.41
CA VAL A 292 18.15 -0.26 1.03
C VAL A 292 18.25 1.03 1.86
N ALA A 293 19.15 1.94 1.50
CA ALA A 293 19.34 3.20 2.21
C ALA A 293 18.08 4.08 2.20
N ASN A 294 17.38 4.16 1.06
CA ASN A 294 16.15 4.95 0.93
C ASN A 294 14.98 4.33 1.70
N THR A 295 14.90 3.00 1.78
CA THR A 295 13.93 2.30 2.63
C THR A 295 14.15 2.65 4.11
N ILE A 296 15.40 2.66 4.59
CA ILE A 296 15.74 3.06 5.97
C ILE A 296 15.40 4.54 6.22
N ARG A 297 15.70 5.42 5.25
CA ARG A 297 15.32 6.85 5.32
C ARG A 297 13.80 7.04 5.42
N LEU A 298 13.02 6.29 4.64
CA LEU A 298 11.55 6.31 4.72
C LEU A 298 11.04 5.76 6.05
N LEU A 299 11.62 4.66 6.54
CA LEU A 299 11.25 4.07 7.82
C LEU A 299 11.39 5.08 8.96
N ARG A 300 12.45 5.90 8.93
CA ARG A 300 12.65 6.99 9.89
C ARG A 300 11.59 8.10 9.79
N ILE A 301 11.19 8.45 8.56
CA ILE A 301 10.14 9.46 8.34
C ILE A 301 8.80 8.98 8.92
N ILE A 302 8.46 7.70 8.69
CA ILE A 302 7.22 7.09 9.15
C ILE A 302 7.27 6.83 10.67
N TYR A 303 8.41 6.37 11.19
CA TYR A 303 8.63 6.09 12.60
C TYR A 303 9.73 6.97 13.21
N PRO A 304 9.44 8.23 13.61
CA PRO A 304 10.42 9.10 14.25
C PRO A 304 11.09 8.57 15.52
N ASN A 305 10.47 7.61 16.21
CA ASN A 305 10.99 7.00 17.44
C ASN A 305 11.98 5.87 17.15
N TRP A 306 12.17 5.52 15.88
CA TRP A 306 13.18 4.58 15.42
C TRP A 306 14.57 5.17 15.72
N THR A 307 15.39 4.37 16.40
CA THR A 307 16.56 4.78 17.19
C THR A 307 17.75 5.30 16.37
N THR A 308 17.66 5.39 15.05
CA THR A 308 18.76 5.93 14.24
C THR A 308 18.76 7.47 14.20
N THR A 309 19.72 8.09 14.87
CA THR A 309 20.20 9.43 14.50
C THR A 309 20.99 9.37 13.20
N ILE A 310 20.31 9.34 12.05
CA ILE A 310 20.96 9.48 10.73
C ILE A 310 20.79 10.92 10.26
N PRO A 311 21.81 11.79 10.32
CA PRO A 311 21.74 13.09 9.67
C PRO A 311 21.40 12.96 8.17
N SER A 312 20.67 13.94 7.63
CA SER A 312 20.21 13.98 6.23
C SER A 312 21.35 13.85 5.19
N ASN A 313 22.58 14.12 5.61
CA ASN A 313 23.78 14.20 4.78
C ASN A 313 24.60 12.88 4.71
N PHE A 314 24.09 11.78 5.24
CA PHE A 314 24.80 10.50 5.21
C PHE A 314 24.76 9.89 3.80
N SER A 315 25.92 9.40 3.34
CA SER A 315 26.01 8.63 2.10
C SER A 315 25.31 7.27 2.28
N ASP A 316 24.79 6.70 1.20
CA ASP A 316 23.98 5.47 1.23
C ASP A 316 24.71 4.29 1.91
N LEU A 317 26.05 4.23 1.80
CA LEU A 317 26.87 3.22 2.47
C LEU A 317 26.96 3.42 3.99
N ASP A 318 26.96 4.67 4.44
CA ASP A 318 27.08 5.00 5.86
C ASP A 318 25.76 4.75 6.58
N VAL A 319 24.64 5.03 5.91
CA VAL A 319 23.27 4.64 6.35
C VAL A 319 23.19 3.14 6.58
N LEU A 320 23.74 2.35 5.66
CA LEU A 320 23.75 0.89 5.77
C LEU A 320 24.63 0.39 6.93
N LYS A 321 25.81 0.99 7.13
CA LYS A 321 26.71 0.65 8.25
C LYS A 321 26.04 0.90 9.59
N GLU A 322 25.40 2.05 9.73
CA GLU A 322 24.67 2.41 10.94
C GLU A 322 23.53 1.42 11.22
N TYR A 323 22.76 1.07 10.20
CA TYR A 323 21.68 0.09 10.31
C TYR A 323 22.19 -1.30 10.74
N LEU A 324 23.31 -1.76 10.17
CA LEU A 324 23.94 -3.03 10.55
C LEU A 324 24.41 -3.04 12.01
N ASN A 325 25.13 -2.00 12.43
CA ASN A 325 25.60 -1.86 13.82
C ASN A 325 24.44 -1.95 14.81
N GLN A 326 23.28 -1.38 14.46
CA GLN A 326 22.11 -1.40 15.33
C GLN A 326 21.41 -2.75 15.39
N ILE A 327 21.29 -3.46 14.27
CA ILE A 327 20.77 -4.84 14.30
C ILE A 327 21.69 -5.70 15.16
N GLU A 328 23.00 -5.54 15.04
CA GLU A 328 23.97 -6.29 15.85
C GLU A 328 23.84 -5.96 17.35
N GLN A 329 23.66 -4.67 17.71
CA GLN A 329 23.38 -4.26 19.09
C GLN A 329 22.07 -4.87 19.62
N GLN A 330 20.97 -4.76 18.87
CA GLN A 330 19.69 -5.36 19.26
C GLN A 330 19.78 -6.87 19.44
N ILE A 331 20.57 -7.57 18.62
CA ILE A 331 20.80 -9.01 18.77
C ILE A 331 21.59 -9.32 20.05
N ASN A 332 22.59 -8.51 20.39
CA ASN A 332 23.40 -8.70 21.59
C ASN A 332 22.58 -8.44 22.86
N ASP A 333 21.82 -7.35 22.93
CA ASP A 333 20.93 -7.02 24.04
C ASP A 333 19.89 -8.14 24.27
N ASN A 334 19.34 -8.70 23.18
CA ASN A 334 18.40 -9.82 23.24
C ASN A 334 19.05 -11.14 23.68
N LYS A 335 20.35 -11.35 23.44
CA LYS A 335 21.08 -12.53 23.94
C LYS A 335 21.34 -12.42 25.44
N GLU A 336 21.66 -11.23 25.94
CA GLU A 336 21.85 -10.98 27.37
C GLU A 336 20.53 -11.20 28.15
N LEU A 337 19.39 -10.73 27.61
CA LEU A 337 18.06 -10.98 28.18
C LEU A 337 17.68 -12.48 28.22
N LYS A 338 18.10 -13.27 27.23
CA LYS A 338 17.85 -14.73 27.17
C LYS A 338 18.69 -15.52 28.18
N GLN A 339 19.88 -15.05 28.54
CA GLN A 339 20.69 -15.70 29.57
C GLN A 339 20.06 -15.60 30.97
N HIS A 340 19.17 -14.62 31.19
CA HIS A 340 18.46 -14.41 32.45
C HIS A 340 17.05 -15.01 32.51
N SER A 341 16.51 -15.56 31.42
CA SER A 341 15.13 -16.07 31.36
C SER A 341 15.02 -17.42 30.66
N SER A 342 15.25 -18.49 31.42
CA SER A 342 15.12 -19.90 30.98
C SER A 342 13.66 -20.35 30.90
N SER A 343 12.88 -19.87 29.93
CA SER A 343 11.67 -20.59 29.42
C SER A 343 11.00 -19.83 28.27
N ASN A 344 10.54 -20.59 27.27
CA ASN A 344 9.79 -20.21 26.05
C ASN A 344 10.62 -19.79 24.82
N ILE A 345 11.17 -20.79 24.10
CA ILE A 345 11.81 -20.59 22.80
C ILE A 345 11.37 -21.71 21.85
N HIS A 346 10.24 -21.53 21.18
CA HIS A 346 9.94 -22.32 19.98
C HIS A 346 9.44 -21.46 18.80
N LEU A 347 8.93 -20.24 19.06
CA LEU A 347 8.48 -19.30 18.01
C LEU A 347 9.52 -18.25 17.59
N LYS A 348 10.67 -18.15 18.27
CA LYS A 348 11.74 -17.18 17.98
C LYS A 348 12.86 -17.72 17.06
N GLY A 349 12.74 -18.95 16.57
CA GLY A 349 13.75 -19.59 15.70
C GLY A 349 13.79 -18.99 14.31
N ASP A 350 12.63 -18.89 13.66
CA ASP A 350 12.53 -18.47 12.26
C ASP A 350 12.90 -17.01 12.03
N GLU A 351 12.48 -16.09 12.92
CA GLU A 351 12.85 -14.67 12.85
C GLU A 351 14.35 -14.46 13.09
N TYR A 352 14.97 -15.27 13.96
CA TYR A 352 16.40 -15.19 14.22
C TYR A 352 17.24 -15.72 13.05
N GLU A 353 16.78 -16.77 12.37
CA GLU A 353 17.43 -17.25 11.15
C GLU A 353 17.25 -16.28 9.98
N LYS A 354 16.05 -15.71 9.81
CA LYS A 354 15.81 -14.65 8.81
C LYS A 354 16.74 -13.46 9.02
N THR A 355 16.84 -12.94 10.25
CA THR A 355 17.72 -11.81 10.57
C THR A 355 19.20 -12.11 10.30
N LYS A 356 19.68 -13.32 10.58
CA LYS A 356 21.06 -13.74 10.20
C LYS A 356 21.27 -13.75 8.69
N ILE A 357 20.32 -14.30 7.93
CA ILE A 357 20.39 -14.32 6.46
C ILE A 357 20.46 -12.90 5.93
N LEU A 358 19.64 -11.98 6.46
CA LEU A 358 19.67 -10.58 6.07
C LEU A 358 21.02 -9.94 6.39
N ILE A 359 21.57 -10.13 7.59
CA ILE A 359 22.90 -9.59 7.96
C ILE A 359 23.97 -10.10 6.99
N SER A 360 23.93 -11.39 6.62
CA SER A 360 24.83 -11.96 5.62
C SER A 360 24.71 -11.26 4.25
N LEU A 361 23.47 -11.06 3.78
CA LEU A 361 23.19 -10.36 2.52
C LEU A 361 23.68 -8.91 2.55
N LEU A 362 23.38 -8.17 3.62
CA LEU A 362 23.79 -6.78 3.79
C LEU A 362 25.31 -6.64 3.89
N ASN A 363 25.99 -7.55 4.58
CA ASN A 363 27.45 -7.58 4.64
C ASN A 363 28.08 -7.88 3.27
N ASN A 364 27.49 -8.79 2.48
CA ASN A 364 27.93 -9.05 1.11
C ASN A 364 27.73 -7.82 0.21
N LEU A 365 26.60 -7.15 0.39
CA LEU A 365 26.26 -5.91 -0.33
C LEU A 365 27.23 -4.78 0.01
N LEU A 366 27.59 -4.61 1.28
CA LEU A 366 28.56 -3.63 1.74
C LEU A 366 29.96 -3.89 1.14
N LYS A 367 30.44 -5.14 1.15
CA LYS A 367 31.70 -5.53 0.49
C LYS A 367 31.69 -5.23 -1.01
N SER A 368 30.56 -5.48 -1.69
CA SER A 368 30.42 -5.18 -3.12
C SER A 368 30.46 -3.67 -3.40
N GLY A 369 29.81 -2.86 -2.56
CA GLY A 369 29.79 -1.41 -2.66
C GLY A 369 31.15 -0.78 -2.43
N GLU A 370 31.90 -1.24 -1.42
CA GLU A 370 33.27 -0.78 -1.16
C GLU A 370 34.22 -1.13 -2.29
N LYS A 371 34.06 -2.31 -2.91
CA LYS A 371 34.84 -2.71 -4.09
C LYS A 371 34.59 -1.79 -5.29
N LYS A 372 33.33 -1.46 -5.58
CA LYS A 372 32.96 -0.52 -6.66
C LYS A 372 33.52 0.88 -6.40
N ARG A 373 33.43 1.38 -5.16
CA ARG A 373 33.97 2.70 -4.78
C ARG A 373 35.50 2.79 -4.96
N ARG A 374 36.22 1.69 -4.68
CA ARG A 374 37.68 1.61 -4.91
C ARG A 374 38.03 1.57 -6.40
N GLN A 375 37.21 0.96 -7.24
CA GLN A 375 37.43 0.89 -8.69
C GLN A 375 37.15 2.22 -9.40
N THR A 376 36.25 3.04 -8.89
CA THR A 376 35.95 4.38 -9.44
C THR A 376 36.90 5.47 -8.96
N ALA A 377 37.73 5.19 -7.95
CA ALA A 377 38.72 6.11 -7.40
C ALA A 377 40.12 5.96 -8.02
N VAL A 378 40.28 5.00 -8.93
CA VAL A 378 41.42 4.78 -9.82
C VAL A 378 40.99 5.22 -11.21
#